data_AF-A0A2D6HGM5-F1
#
_entry.id   AF-A0A2D6HGM5-F1
#
_cell.length_a   1.000
_cell.length_b   1.000
_cell.length_c   1.000
_cell.angle_alpha   90.00
_cell.angle_beta   90.00
_cell.angle_gamma   90.00
#
_symmetry.space_group_name_H-M   'P 1'
#
loop_
_entity.id
_entity.type
_entity.pdbx_description
1 polymer ?
#
loop_
_entity_poly.entity_id
_entity_poly.type
_entity_poly.pdbx_seq_one_letter_code
_entity_poly.pdbx_strand_id
1 'polypeptide(L)'
;MSSVAWNPAGTRIVSGSYDNTLRIWESRLDEAIPMWQAAPRRRLQQQQAAERYRLKEMIDALFEKHVFVESVLEALRTDPDLSDADRQEALQLAPAREIYLDPDDLNSRAWDLVDPDREDKDTDVAMALRLTRMGIKLAPEDSALRDTHAWALFANGLHDEALVESARALELADEADKDDYQGYLDRMRAMIAEARAASPTTDPAGDD
;
A
#
# COMPACT_ATOMS: atom_id res chain seq x y z
N MET A 1 4.82 -25.22 51.35
CA MET A 1 3.67 -24.34 51.06
C MET A 1 4.22 -23.03 50.53
N SER A 2 3.66 -22.46 49.47
CA SER A 2 3.91 -21.04 49.16
C SER A 2 2.94 -20.20 49.98
N SER A 3 3.44 -19.55 51.04
CA SER A 3 2.64 -18.70 51.92
C SER A 3 2.81 -17.24 51.52
N VAL A 4 1.73 -16.46 51.57
CA VAL A 4 1.74 -15.01 51.34
C VAL A 4 1.05 -14.32 52.51
N ALA A 5 1.69 -13.28 53.05
CA ALA A 5 1.15 -12.48 54.15
C ALA A 5 1.42 -10.99 53.97
N TRP A 6 0.46 -10.17 54.40
CA TRP A 6 0.61 -8.71 54.48
C TRP A 6 1.15 -8.32 55.86
N ASN A 7 1.95 -7.25 55.91
CA ASN A 7 2.22 -6.60 57.19
C ASN A 7 0.96 -5.86 57.71
N PRO A 8 0.84 -5.60 59.02
CA PRO A 8 -0.37 -4.95 59.58
C PRO A 8 -0.68 -3.58 58.99
N ALA A 9 0.33 -2.86 58.50
CA ALA A 9 0.18 -1.55 57.87
C ALA A 9 -0.23 -1.61 56.38
N GLY A 10 -0.25 -2.80 55.75
CA GLY A 10 -0.60 -2.97 54.34
C GLY A 10 0.42 -2.39 53.35
N THR A 11 1.64 -2.08 53.79
CA THR A 11 2.71 -1.49 52.98
C THR A 11 3.71 -2.50 52.43
N ARG A 12 3.67 -3.75 52.93
CA ARG A 12 4.60 -4.81 52.52
C ARG A 12 3.90 -6.17 52.41
N ILE A 13 4.31 -6.94 51.41
CA ILE A 13 3.91 -8.33 51.21
C ILE A 13 5.13 -9.22 51.37
N VAL A 14 4.99 -10.32 52.11
CA VAL A 14 6.01 -11.38 52.18
C VAL A 14 5.50 -12.61 51.46
N SER A 15 6.33 -13.16 50.56
CA SER A 15 6.09 -14.45 49.90
C SER A 15 7.20 -15.44 50.26
N GLY A 16 6.81 -16.61 50.75
CA GLY A 16 7.71 -17.75 50.96
C GLY A 16 7.67 -18.73 49.80
N SER A 17 8.84 -19.15 49.34
CA SER A 17 9.02 -20.12 48.26
C SER A 17 9.63 -21.42 48.80
N TYR A 18 9.43 -22.52 48.07
CA TYR A 18 10.02 -23.83 48.40
C TYR A 18 11.55 -23.87 48.20
N ASP A 19 12.11 -22.87 47.53
CA ASP A 19 13.56 -22.68 47.36
C ASP A 19 14.25 -22.15 48.63
N ASN A 20 13.57 -22.21 49.78
CA ASN A 20 14.01 -21.65 51.06
C ASN A 20 14.29 -20.14 51.04
N THR A 21 13.73 -19.40 50.07
CA THR A 21 13.82 -17.93 50.03
C THR A 21 12.52 -17.27 50.48
N LEU A 22 12.69 -16.10 51.10
CA LEU A 22 11.62 -15.16 51.40
C LEU A 22 11.86 -13.90 50.58
N ARG A 23 10.84 -13.42 49.89
CA ARG A 23 10.87 -12.13 49.19
C ARG A 23 9.91 -11.17 49.88
N ILE A 24 10.40 -9.97 50.15
CA ILE A 24 9.61 -8.87 50.70
C ILE A 24 9.43 -7.85 49.59
N TRP A 25 8.18 -7.49 49.33
CA TRP A 25 7.79 -6.53 48.32
C TRP A 25 7.20 -5.30 49.02
N GLU A 26 7.63 -4.11 48.63
CA GLU A 26 6.98 -2.87 49.05
C GLU A 26 5.78 -2.59 48.15
N SER A 27 4.60 -2.35 48.75
CA SER A 27 3.39 -2.03 47.99
C SER A 27 3.31 -0.53 47.76
N ARG A 28 3.42 -0.10 46.51
CA ARG A 28 3.19 1.30 46.09
C ARG A 28 1.73 1.55 45.75
N LEU A 29 0.86 1.26 46.71
CA LEU A 29 -0.59 1.36 46.53
C LEU A 29 -1.06 2.82 46.34
N ASP A 30 -0.25 3.76 46.79
CA ASP A 30 -0.37 5.21 46.61
C ASP A 30 -0.11 5.67 45.17
N GLU A 31 0.76 4.99 44.42
CA GLU A 31 1.01 5.25 42.98
C GLU A 31 0.04 4.47 42.07
N ALA A 32 -0.64 3.46 42.60
CA ALA A 32 -1.51 2.58 41.82
C ALA A 32 -2.94 3.12 41.72
N ILE A 33 -3.45 3.27 40.49
CA ILE A 33 -4.88 3.55 40.26
C ILE A 33 -5.69 2.28 40.61
N PRO A 34 -6.62 2.32 41.59
CA PRO A 34 -7.44 1.16 41.93
C PRO A 34 -8.15 0.58 40.71
N MET A 35 -8.27 -0.75 40.65
CA MET A 35 -8.82 -1.45 39.47
C MET A 35 -10.20 -0.90 39.04
N TRP A 36 -11.06 -0.53 39.98
CA TRP A 36 -12.39 0.01 39.69
C TRP A 36 -12.35 1.44 39.12
N GLN A 37 -11.30 2.23 39.40
CA GLN A 37 -11.05 3.52 38.74
C GLN A 37 -10.34 3.34 37.38
N ALA A 38 -9.50 2.31 37.26
CA ALA A 38 -8.83 1.96 36.01
C ALA A 38 -9.77 1.27 35.01
N ALA A 39 -10.78 0.52 35.46
CA ALA A 39 -11.63 -0.30 34.60
C ALA A 39 -12.50 0.52 33.62
N PRO A 40 -13.12 1.65 34.01
CA PRO A 40 -13.79 2.53 33.05
C PRO A 40 -12.82 3.10 32.00
N ARG A 41 -11.63 3.55 32.44
CA ARG A 41 -10.59 4.08 31.53
C ARG A 41 -10.10 3.01 30.55
N ARG A 42 -9.83 1.79 31.03
CA ARG A 42 -9.41 0.65 30.20
C ARG A 42 -10.51 0.24 29.21
N ARG A 43 -11.77 0.19 29.64
CA ARG A 43 -12.89 -0.11 28.74
C ARG A 43 -13.04 0.92 27.64
N LEU A 44 -12.98 2.21 27.98
CA LEU A 44 -13.04 3.29 27.00
C LEU A 44 -11.86 3.21 26.02
N GLN A 45 -10.65 2.97 26.51
CA GLN A 45 -9.46 2.83 25.67
C GLN A 45 -9.53 1.59 24.76
N GLN A 46 -10.09 0.48 25.24
CA GLN A 46 -10.31 -0.73 24.44
C GLN A 46 -11.39 -0.51 23.38
N GLN A 47 -12.48 0.19 23.72
CA GLN A 47 -13.54 0.55 22.77
C GLN A 47 -13.01 1.45 21.66
N GLN A 48 -12.27 2.51 22.02
CA GLN A 48 -11.62 3.40 21.05
C GLN A 48 -10.61 2.66 20.17
N ALA A 49 -9.84 1.72 20.74
CA ALA A 49 -8.92 0.88 19.96
C ALA A 49 -9.66 -0.04 18.98
N ALA A 50 -10.79 -0.62 19.39
CA ALA A 50 -11.62 -1.48 18.54
C ALA A 50 -12.31 -0.68 17.42
N GLU A 51 -12.82 0.51 17.72
CA GLU A 51 -13.41 1.43 16.74
C GLU A 51 -12.37 1.84 15.69
N ARG A 52 -11.17 2.22 16.14
CA ARG A 52 -10.03 2.50 15.25
C ARG A 52 -9.64 1.32 14.38
N TYR A 53 -9.69 0.10 14.93
CA TYR A 53 -9.38 -1.10 14.17
C TYR A 53 -10.43 -1.38 13.10
N ARG A 54 -11.71 -1.26 13.44
CA ARG A 54 -12.83 -1.35 12.49
C ARG A 54 -12.69 -0.34 11.35
N LEU A 55 -12.34 0.92 11.67
CA LEU A 55 -12.12 1.94 10.64
C LEU A 55 -10.95 1.58 9.73
N LYS A 56 -9.86 1.02 10.27
CA LYS A 56 -8.75 0.55 9.45
C LYS A 56 -9.18 -0.53 8.46
N GLU A 57 -9.87 -1.57 8.92
CA GLU A 57 -10.39 -2.65 8.05
C GLU A 57 -11.33 -2.14 6.96
N MET A 58 -12.21 -1.19 7.30
CA MET A 58 -13.06 -0.53 6.29
C MET A 58 -12.22 0.21 5.26
N ILE A 59 -11.19 0.94 5.70
CA ILE A 59 -10.27 1.63 4.79
C ILE A 59 -9.47 0.58 3.98
N ASP A 60 -9.11 -0.59 4.53
CA ASP A 60 -8.50 -1.72 3.77
C ASP A 60 -9.37 -2.10 2.59
N ALA A 61 -10.64 -2.39 2.84
CA ALA A 61 -11.60 -2.77 1.82
C ALA A 61 -11.82 -1.66 0.77
N LEU A 62 -11.68 -0.38 1.14
CA LEU A 62 -11.74 0.71 0.18
C LEU A 62 -10.50 0.76 -0.70
N PHE A 63 -9.31 0.49 -0.17
CA PHE A 63 -8.08 0.45 -0.98
C PHE A 63 -8.01 -0.75 -1.92
N GLU A 64 -8.67 -1.86 -1.58
CA GLU A 64 -8.86 -2.97 -2.52
C GLU A 64 -9.62 -2.51 -3.78
N LYS A 65 -10.64 -1.65 -3.61
CA LYS A 65 -11.46 -1.11 -4.71
C LYS A 65 -10.84 0.11 -5.38
N HIS A 66 -10.10 0.92 -4.63
CA HIS A 66 -9.57 2.21 -5.05
C HIS A 66 -8.09 2.29 -4.74
N VAL A 67 -7.23 2.24 -5.76
CA VAL A 67 -5.78 2.26 -5.54
C VAL A 67 -5.29 3.55 -4.89
N PHE A 68 -5.97 4.65 -5.22
CA PHE A 68 -5.52 5.98 -4.83
C PHE A 68 -6.29 6.52 -3.64
N VAL A 69 -5.54 7.16 -2.75
CA VAL A 69 -6.07 7.78 -1.54
C VAL A 69 -7.14 8.82 -1.87
N GLU A 70 -7.05 9.55 -2.99
CA GLU A 70 -8.08 10.55 -3.32
C GLU A 70 -9.46 9.93 -3.51
N SER A 71 -9.55 8.80 -4.22
CA SER A 71 -10.79 8.06 -4.42
C SER A 71 -11.30 7.44 -3.11
N VAL A 72 -10.40 6.94 -2.27
CA VAL A 72 -10.76 6.47 -0.92
C VAL A 72 -11.31 7.61 -0.07
N LEU A 73 -10.67 8.78 -0.08
CA LEU A 73 -11.13 9.96 0.64
C LEU A 73 -12.49 10.45 0.13
N GLU A 74 -12.75 10.37 -1.18
CA GLU A 74 -14.06 10.69 -1.75
C GLU A 74 -15.14 9.69 -1.31
N ALA A 75 -14.85 8.39 -1.37
CA ALA A 75 -15.75 7.35 -0.86
C ALA A 75 -16.08 7.58 0.62
N LEU A 76 -15.06 7.82 1.45
CA LEU A 76 -15.24 8.14 2.87
C LEU A 76 -16.06 9.43 3.10
N ARG A 77 -15.92 10.46 2.25
CA ARG A 77 -16.70 11.71 2.37
C ARG A 77 -18.16 11.55 2.00
N THR A 78 -18.47 10.61 1.12
CA THR A 78 -19.80 10.44 0.51
C THR A 78 -20.58 9.26 1.07
N ASP A 79 -19.94 8.38 1.84
CA ASP A 79 -20.57 7.23 2.49
C ASP A 79 -21.70 7.67 3.43
N PRO A 80 -22.98 7.33 3.16
CA PRO A 80 -24.10 7.74 3.99
C PRO A 80 -24.20 6.96 5.31
N ASP A 81 -23.58 5.78 5.40
CA ASP A 81 -23.66 4.89 6.57
C ASP A 81 -22.58 5.23 7.61
N LEU A 82 -21.63 6.08 7.27
CA LEU A 82 -20.55 6.52 8.15
C LEU A 82 -20.96 7.70 9.02
N SER A 83 -20.86 7.55 10.35
CA SER A 83 -21.11 8.63 11.30
C SER A 83 -20.13 9.79 11.11
N ASP A 84 -20.50 11.01 11.51
CA ASP A 84 -19.60 12.17 11.36
C ASP A 84 -18.27 12.02 12.11
N ALA A 85 -18.30 11.40 13.29
CA ALA A 85 -17.10 11.13 14.09
C ALA A 85 -16.20 10.09 13.40
N ASP A 86 -16.78 8.97 12.95
CA ASP A 86 -16.07 7.93 12.20
C ASP A 86 -15.50 8.48 10.89
N ARG A 87 -16.26 9.32 10.19
CA ARG A 87 -15.84 9.97 8.95
C ARG A 87 -14.63 10.85 9.19
N GLN A 88 -14.68 11.71 10.21
CA GLN A 88 -13.57 12.58 10.56
C GLN A 88 -12.31 11.77 10.93
N GLU A 89 -12.46 10.69 11.69
CA GLU A 89 -11.35 9.83 12.06
C GLU A 89 -10.80 9.03 10.86
N ALA A 90 -11.66 8.45 10.04
CA ALA A 90 -11.26 7.70 8.84
C ALA A 90 -10.52 8.59 7.83
N LEU A 91 -10.96 9.84 7.64
CA LEU A 91 -10.27 10.81 6.79
C LEU A 91 -8.88 11.19 7.31
N GLN A 92 -8.61 11.07 8.61
CA GLN A 92 -7.26 11.24 9.18
C GLN A 92 -6.41 9.97 9.05
N LEU A 93 -7.03 8.80 9.14
CA LEU A 93 -6.34 7.51 9.05
C LEU A 93 -5.98 7.13 7.61
N ALA A 94 -6.84 7.44 6.63
CA ALA A 94 -6.66 7.01 5.25
C ALA A 94 -5.37 7.51 4.59
N PRO A 95 -4.91 8.77 4.78
CA PRO A 95 -3.62 9.21 4.26
C PRO A 95 -2.43 8.52 4.94
N ALA A 96 -2.53 8.21 6.24
CA ALA A 96 -1.48 7.50 6.97
C ALA A 96 -1.35 6.02 6.59
N ARG A 97 -2.32 5.51 5.82
CA ARG A 97 -2.36 4.16 5.28
C ARG A 97 -1.58 4.02 3.97
N GLU A 98 -0.94 5.08 3.48
CA GLU A 98 -0.04 5.05 2.30
C GLU A 98 1.18 4.10 2.47
N ILE A 99 1.24 3.36 3.57
CA ILE A 99 2.22 2.33 3.86
C ILE A 99 1.58 0.97 3.60
N TYR A 100 1.62 0.56 2.34
CA TYR A 100 1.91 -0.78 1.78
C TYR A 100 1.45 -0.77 0.32
N LEU A 101 2.03 0.13 -0.46
CA LEU A 101 2.01 0.00 -1.92
C LEU A 101 3.25 -0.80 -2.26
N ASP A 102 3.11 -2.13 -2.24
CA ASP A 102 4.17 -3.02 -2.68
C ASP A 102 4.44 -2.77 -4.17
N PRO A 103 5.69 -2.48 -4.59
CA PRO A 103 6.03 -2.39 -6.01
C PRO A 103 5.53 -3.58 -6.83
N ASP A 104 5.51 -4.79 -6.26
CA ASP A 104 5.03 -6.00 -6.93
C ASP A 104 3.51 -5.98 -7.15
N ASP A 105 2.74 -5.49 -6.16
CA ASP A 105 1.29 -5.32 -6.30
C ASP A 105 0.96 -4.24 -7.33
N LEU A 106 1.72 -3.14 -7.33
CA LEU A 106 1.58 -2.08 -8.33
C LEU A 106 1.91 -2.58 -9.73
N ASN A 107 2.97 -3.37 -9.85
CA ASN A 107 3.37 -4.00 -11.09
C ASN A 107 2.26 -4.92 -11.62
N SER A 108 1.80 -5.85 -10.79
CA SER A 108 0.77 -6.84 -11.14
C SER A 108 -0.52 -6.17 -11.61
N ARG A 109 -1.01 -5.18 -10.87
CA ARG A 109 -2.23 -4.43 -11.23
C ARG A 109 -2.07 -3.60 -12.49
N ALA A 110 -0.88 -3.05 -12.72
CA ALA A 110 -0.61 -2.32 -13.95
C ALA A 110 -0.53 -3.29 -15.14
N TRP A 111 0.15 -4.41 -14.99
CA TRP A 111 0.31 -5.43 -16.02
C TRP A 111 -1.04 -5.91 -16.56
N ASP A 112 -2.00 -6.22 -15.69
CA ASP A 112 -3.36 -6.62 -16.10
C ASP A 112 -4.04 -5.61 -17.06
N LEU A 113 -3.68 -4.32 -16.95
CA LEU A 113 -4.23 -3.25 -17.77
C LEU A 113 -3.46 -2.99 -19.07
N VAL A 114 -2.18 -3.41 -19.16
CA VAL A 114 -1.30 -3.06 -20.28
C VAL A 114 -0.62 -4.24 -20.98
N ASP A 115 -0.81 -5.47 -20.49
CA ASP A 115 -0.32 -6.70 -21.11
C ASP A 115 -0.66 -6.69 -22.63
N PRO A 116 0.34 -6.74 -23.52
CA PRO A 116 0.10 -6.69 -24.96
C PRO A 116 -0.71 -7.89 -25.47
N ASP A 117 -0.78 -8.99 -24.73
CA ASP A 117 -1.50 -10.22 -25.07
C ASP A 117 -2.90 -10.31 -24.44
N ARG A 118 -3.32 -9.34 -23.63
CA ARG A 118 -4.67 -9.30 -23.05
C ARG A 118 -5.78 -9.31 -24.11
N GLU A 119 -6.90 -9.99 -23.85
CA GLU A 119 -8.05 -10.02 -24.77
C GLU A 119 -8.76 -8.65 -24.85
N ASP A 120 -8.98 -8.01 -23.70
CA ASP A 120 -9.67 -6.72 -23.62
C ASP A 120 -8.71 -5.54 -23.80
N LYS A 121 -8.85 -4.80 -24.90
CA LYS A 121 -8.04 -3.62 -25.18
C LYS A 121 -8.64 -2.32 -24.64
N ASP A 122 -9.91 -2.30 -24.22
CA ASP A 122 -10.59 -1.11 -23.68
C ASP A 122 -10.39 -1.03 -22.15
N THR A 123 -9.14 -0.81 -21.77
CA THR A 123 -8.66 -0.84 -20.38
C THR A 123 -8.23 0.56 -19.93
N ASP A 124 -8.20 0.81 -18.62
CA ASP A 124 -7.74 2.08 -18.07
C ASP A 124 -6.20 2.19 -18.14
N VAL A 125 -5.68 2.46 -19.33
CA VAL A 125 -4.24 2.59 -19.57
C VAL A 125 -3.62 3.78 -18.82
N ALA A 126 -4.42 4.81 -18.50
CA ALA A 126 -3.97 5.95 -17.72
C ALA A 126 -3.72 5.57 -16.25
N MET A 127 -4.58 4.71 -15.68
CA MET A 127 -4.36 4.09 -14.38
C MET A 127 -3.03 3.32 -14.36
N ALA A 128 -2.77 2.47 -15.36
CA ALA A 128 -1.53 1.70 -15.43
C ALA A 128 -0.28 2.59 -15.44
N LEU A 129 -0.31 3.71 -16.17
CA LEU A 129 0.79 4.68 -16.18
C LEU A 129 0.98 5.34 -14.82
N ARG A 130 -0.10 5.63 -14.08
CA ARG A 130 -0.02 6.21 -12.73
C ARG A 130 0.54 5.19 -11.73
N LEU A 131 0.11 3.93 -11.79
CA LEU A 131 0.59 2.84 -10.93
C LEU A 131 2.09 2.60 -11.12
N THR A 132 2.53 2.43 -12.37
CA THR A 132 3.94 2.18 -12.70
C THR A 132 4.85 3.35 -12.33
N ARG A 133 4.43 4.61 -12.51
CA ARG A 133 5.18 5.78 -12.03
C ARG A 133 5.35 5.81 -10.50
N MET A 134 4.35 5.33 -9.77
CA MET A 134 4.45 5.21 -8.32
C MET A 134 5.38 4.07 -7.93
N GLY A 135 5.26 2.93 -8.60
CA GLY A 135 6.12 1.78 -8.42
C GLY A 135 7.60 2.10 -8.66
N ILE A 136 7.94 2.77 -9.76
CA ILE A 136 9.33 3.16 -10.08
C ILE A 136 9.92 4.10 -9.03
N LYS A 137 9.11 4.97 -8.40
CA LYS A 137 9.61 5.82 -7.29
C LYS A 137 10.01 4.99 -6.08
N LEU A 138 9.35 3.86 -5.86
CA LEU A 138 9.59 2.96 -4.73
C LEU A 138 10.72 1.95 -5.03
N ALA A 139 10.76 1.42 -6.26
CA ALA A 139 11.74 0.44 -6.72
C ALA A 139 12.32 0.85 -8.09
N PRO A 140 13.24 1.83 -8.13
CA PRO A 140 13.74 2.40 -9.38
C PRO A 140 14.64 1.47 -10.21
N GLU A 141 15.19 0.42 -9.63
CA GLU A 141 16.07 -0.54 -10.33
C GLU A 141 15.38 -1.87 -10.62
N ASP A 142 14.06 -1.96 -10.43
CA ASP A 142 13.28 -3.16 -10.73
C ASP A 142 13.03 -3.27 -12.24
N SER A 143 13.57 -4.32 -12.86
CA SER A 143 13.47 -4.53 -14.31
C SER A 143 12.05 -4.88 -14.75
N ALA A 144 11.31 -5.70 -13.99
CA ALA A 144 9.94 -6.13 -14.32
C ALA A 144 8.98 -4.95 -14.30
N LEU A 145 9.06 -4.12 -13.25
CA LEU A 145 8.24 -2.93 -13.11
C LEU A 145 8.55 -1.87 -14.16
N ARG A 146 9.81 -1.77 -14.59
CA ARG A 146 10.21 -0.89 -15.71
C ARG A 146 9.70 -1.38 -17.06
N ASP A 147 9.69 -2.68 -17.32
CA ASP A 147 9.08 -3.21 -18.55
C ASP A 147 7.58 -2.97 -18.58
N THR A 148 6.86 -3.24 -17.49
CA THR A 148 5.44 -2.87 -17.38
C THR A 148 5.23 -1.36 -17.55
N HIS A 149 6.13 -0.53 -17.03
CA HIS A 149 6.08 0.92 -17.25
C HIS A 149 6.26 1.29 -18.73
N ALA A 150 7.16 0.63 -19.44
CA ALA A 150 7.35 0.81 -20.87
C ALA A 150 6.07 0.46 -21.65
N TRP A 151 5.41 -0.65 -21.32
CA TRP A 151 4.11 -1.00 -21.91
C TRP A 151 3.00 0.00 -21.56
N ALA A 152 3.00 0.54 -20.34
CA ALA A 152 2.07 1.60 -19.97
C ALA A 152 2.33 2.90 -20.75
N LEU A 153 3.58 3.30 -20.94
CA LEU A 153 3.94 4.44 -21.79
C LEU A 153 3.49 4.22 -23.23
N PHE A 154 3.75 3.03 -23.78
CA PHE A 154 3.32 2.65 -25.13
C PHE A 154 1.79 2.75 -25.28
N ALA A 155 1.04 2.16 -24.36
CA ALA A 155 -0.43 2.17 -24.37
C ALA A 155 -1.03 3.59 -24.24
N ASN A 156 -0.27 4.54 -23.67
CA ASN A 156 -0.64 5.96 -23.58
C ASN A 156 -0.11 6.80 -24.76
N GLY A 157 0.45 6.18 -25.81
CA GLY A 157 0.96 6.87 -27.00
C GLY A 157 2.33 7.53 -26.82
N LEU A 158 2.99 7.34 -25.67
CA LEU A 158 4.31 7.91 -25.35
C LEU A 158 5.42 7.00 -25.90
N HIS A 159 5.41 6.77 -27.21
CA HIS A 159 6.21 5.73 -27.87
C HIS A 159 7.73 5.89 -27.69
N ASP A 160 8.25 7.12 -27.74
CA ASP A 160 9.69 7.35 -27.60
C ASP A 160 10.15 7.10 -26.14
N GLU A 161 9.36 7.52 -25.15
CA GLU A 161 9.62 7.23 -23.74
C GLU A 161 9.53 5.73 -23.45
N ALA A 162 8.55 5.04 -24.06
CA ALA A 162 8.38 3.60 -23.93
C ALA A 162 9.63 2.83 -24.38
N LEU A 163 10.24 3.21 -25.51
CA LEU A 163 11.46 2.58 -25.99
C LEU A 163 12.66 2.81 -25.07
N VAL A 164 12.77 4.01 -24.48
CA VAL A 164 13.82 4.32 -23.50
C VAL A 164 13.66 3.46 -22.25
N GLU A 165 12.44 3.36 -21.73
CA GLU A 165 12.17 2.56 -20.53
C GLU A 165 12.32 1.06 -20.76
N SER A 166 11.89 0.54 -21.91
CA SER A 166 12.08 -0.89 -22.26
C SER A 166 13.57 -1.24 -22.42
N ALA A 167 14.37 -0.34 -23.02
CA ALA A 167 15.82 -0.50 -23.07
C ALA A 167 16.44 -0.47 -21.66
N ARG A 168 15.94 0.38 -20.76
CA ARG A 168 16.41 0.44 -19.38
C ARG A 168 16.04 -0.81 -18.59
N ALA A 169 14.85 -1.38 -18.81
CA ALA A 169 14.45 -2.65 -18.22
C ALA A 169 15.40 -3.79 -18.63
N LEU A 170 15.75 -3.86 -19.92
CA LEU A 170 16.75 -4.81 -20.44
C LEU A 170 18.15 -4.62 -19.82
N GLU A 171 18.59 -3.38 -19.62
CA GLU A 171 19.88 -3.10 -18.96
C GLU A 171 19.93 -3.62 -17.52
N LEU A 172 18.80 -3.55 -16.81
CA LEU A 172 18.67 -3.92 -15.41
C LEU A 172 18.32 -5.39 -15.18
N ALA A 173 17.83 -6.08 -16.22
CA ALA A 173 17.47 -7.48 -16.14
C ALA A 173 18.68 -8.36 -15.80
N ASP A 174 18.43 -9.40 -15.00
CA ASP A 174 19.40 -10.46 -14.75
C ASP A 174 19.80 -11.14 -16.06
N GLU A 175 21.03 -11.65 -16.15
CA GLU A 175 21.56 -12.28 -17.37
C GLU A 175 20.67 -13.42 -17.88
N ALA A 176 19.92 -14.09 -17.00
CA ALA A 176 19.00 -15.17 -17.36
C ALA A 176 17.79 -14.67 -18.15
N ASP A 177 17.36 -13.42 -17.95
CA ASP A 177 16.12 -12.88 -18.50
C ASP A 177 16.36 -11.93 -19.68
N LYS A 178 17.62 -11.53 -19.94
CA LYS A 178 17.96 -10.55 -20.98
C LYS A 178 17.43 -10.88 -22.36
N ASP A 179 17.43 -12.16 -22.73
CA ASP A 179 16.90 -12.59 -24.03
C ASP A 179 15.39 -12.33 -24.14
N ASP A 180 14.63 -12.51 -23.04
CA ASP A 180 13.19 -12.23 -22.99
C ASP A 180 12.92 -10.72 -23.10
N TYR A 181 13.62 -9.90 -22.30
CA TYR A 181 13.48 -8.44 -22.36
C TYR A 181 13.90 -7.86 -23.71
N GLN A 182 14.92 -8.44 -24.36
CA GLN A 182 15.30 -8.07 -25.72
C GLN A 182 14.15 -8.39 -26.70
N GLY A 183 13.50 -9.54 -26.55
CA GLY A 183 12.30 -9.90 -27.29
C GLY A 183 11.14 -8.92 -27.09
N TYR A 184 10.89 -8.48 -25.85
CA TYR A 184 9.85 -7.49 -25.54
C TYR A 184 10.14 -6.13 -26.19
N LEU A 185 11.39 -5.66 -26.12
CA LEU A 185 11.82 -4.42 -26.74
C LEU A 185 11.67 -4.45 -28.26
N ASP A 186 12.06 -5.55 -28.90
CA ASP A 186 11.95 -5.70 -30.35
C ASP A 186 10.49 -5.79 -30.79
N ARG A 187 9.64 -6.47 -30.02
CA ARG A 187 8.19 -6.48 -30.22
C ARG A 187 7.61 -5.07 -30.15
N MET A 188 7.96 -4.31 -29.11
CA MET A 188 7.49 -2.94 -28.94
C MET A 188 7.92 -2.03 -30.11
N ARG A 189 9.16 -2.15 -30.58
CA ARG A 189 9.65 -1.44 -31.77
C ARG A 189 8.81 -1.73 -33.00
N ALA A 190 8.48 -3.00 -33.24
CA ALA A 190 7.66 -3.41 -34.37
C ALA A 190 6.26 -2.79 -34.28
N MET A 191 5.60 -2.88 -33.13
CA MET A 191 4.27 -2.30 -32.90
C MET A 191 4.26 -0.78 -33.08
N ILE A 192 5.29 -0.06 -32.61
CA ILE A 192 5.42 1.39 -32.82
C ILE A 192 5.58 1.73 -34.30
N ALA A 193 6.38 0.95 -35.04
CA ALA A 193 6.57 1.15 -36.47
C ALA A 193 5.25 0.96 -37.24
N GLU A 194 4.48 -0.06 -36.90
CA GLU A 194 3.14 -0.30 -37.47
C GLU A 194 2.17 0.84 -37.16
N ALA A 195 2.11 1.30 -35.90
CA ALA A 195 1.26 2.42 -35.49
C ALA A 195 1.59 3.73 -36.23
N ARG A 196 2.89 4.00 -36.43
CA ARG A 196 3.38 5.15 -37.20
C ARG A 196 3.02 5.05 -38.68
N ALA A 197 3.13 3.87 -39.28
CA ALA A 197 2.74 3.65 -40.67
C ALA A 197 1.22 3.82 -40.91
N ALA A 198 0.39 3.49 -39.90
CA ALA A 198 -1.05 3.63 -39.95
C ALA A 198 -1.56 5.08 -39.76
N SER A 199 -0.72 6.00 -39.30
CA SER A 199 -1.04 7.43 -39.14
C SER A 199 -0.38 8.25 -40.26
N PRO A 200 -0.98 8.32 -41.46
CA PRO A 200 -0.45 9.16 -42.52
C PRO A 200 -0.51 10.62 -42.06
N THR A 201 0.65 11.25 -41.95
CA THR A 201 0.77 12.70 -41.82
C THR A 201 -0.06 13.35 -42.92
N THR A 202 -1.17 14.01 -42.57
CA THR A 202 -1.77 15.03 -43.41
C THR A 202 -0.76 16.15 -43.54
N ASP A 203 0.03 16.11 -44.61
CA ASP A 203 0.76 17.28 -45.06
C ASP A 203 -0.27 18.39 -45.35
N PRO A 204 -0.17 19.59 -44.75
CA PRO A 204 -0.88 20.73 -45.26
C PRO A 204 -0.28 21.03 -46.63
N ALA A 205 -1.03 20.66 -47.68
CA ALA A 205 -0.69 21.03 -49.05
C ALA A 205 -0.34 22.52 -49.09
N GLY A 206 0.86 22.81 -49.60
CA GLY A 206 1.27 24.16 -49.90
C GLY A 206 0.29 24.75 -50.90
N ASP A 207 -0.33 25.87 -50.52
CA ASP A 207 -0.93 26.78 -51.47
C ASP A 207 0.23 27.58 -52.12
N ASP A 208 0.34 27.39 -53.44
CA ASP A 208 1.11 28.22 -54.37
C ASP A 208 0.55 29.65 -54.46
#